data_AF-A0A6S7LHI6-F1
#
_entry.id   AF-A0A6S7LHI6-F1
#
_cell.length_a   1.000
_cell.length_b   1.000
_cell.length_c   1.000
_cell.angle_alpha   90.00
_cell.angle_beta   90.00
_cell.angle_gamma   90.00
#
_symmetry.space_group_name_H-M   'P 1'
#
loop_
_entity.id
_entity.type
_entity.pdbx_description
1 polymer ?
#
loop_
_entity_poly.entity_id
_entity_poly.type
_entity_poly.pdbx_seq_one_letter_code
_entity_poly.pdbx_strand_id
1 'polypeptide(L)'
;MDVDEPIPEPGESIRPELDGSIPEPDESISEPDESIPEPDESISEPDESIPEPDESIPSELDELIPEFLESPENNNRRPVDDMKRLHRLLILGSKTPTYCIARPRLVREDARAILNLLQEGRGVDVVNEILRLSTHEARTVKQFPTMFALAICARNGDLLTKHRAYEVLPQVCRIPTHLFMFVGCCEEFGTNQDLSSTGWDRAHRNAMKKWYISKASDDPMKLAMDVTKYQKREGWSHRDVARLTHLNPDAANIPDGLFAIMMYIARGWNEVHQFYFPENGIPPNRSTTTNAVLEFLKAVKTVKGLTVDDLPQVVELILRHNLVREHLPTQFLNLIEVWRALARNMPMTAMIRNLGKMTSLDLLTTGSQEAADVCKKLQDRKLLKNARIHPFNVLVALKTYARGRGNSGSLRWNPNEEILKALDDAFYCSFK
;
A
#
# COMPACT_ATOMS: atom_id res chain seq x y z
N MET A 1 19.84 -64.30 29.05
CA MET A 1 19.26 -64.05 30.37
C MET A 1 18.64 -62.67 30.28
N ASP A 2 17.37 -62.72 29.89
CA ASP A 2 16.39 -61.65 29.87
C ASP A 2 16.18 -61.04 31.27
N VAL A 3 15.95 -59.72 31.31
CA VAL A 3 15.14 -58.95 32.29
C VAL A 3 14.92 -57.57 31.60
N ASP A 4 13.85 -57.27 30.84
CA ASP A 4 12.45 -56.93 31.22
C ASP A 4 12.36 -56.18 32.55
N GLU A 5 12.17 -54.85 32.63
CA GLU A 5 10.91 -54.09 32.54
C GLU A 5 11.14 -52.74 33.32
N PRO A 6 10.21 -51.75 33.41
CA PRO A 6 9.09 -51.39 32.54
C PRO A 6 8.98 -49.88 32.23
N ILE A 7 8.08 -49.54 31.31
CA ILE A 7 7.47 -48.22 31.11
C ILE A 7 6.41 -47.98 32.21
N PRO A 8 6.17 -46.74 32.68
CA PRO A 8 4.85 -46.35 33.15
C PRO A 8 4.19 -45.29 32.25
N GLU A 9 2.93 -45.56 31.91
CA GLU A 9 1.98 -44.70 31.21
C GLU A 9 1.27 -43.72 32.19
N PRO A 10 0.42 -42.78 31.69
CA PRO A 10 0.27 -41.43 32.25
C PRO A 10 -0.94 -41.23 33.16
N GLY A 11 -0.88 -40.16 33.96
CA GLY A 11 -2.05 -39.49 34.52
C GLY A 11 -1.92 -39.16 36.00
N GLU A 12 -1.81 -37.86 36.32
CA GLU A 12 -2.75 -37.20 37.24
C GLU A 12 -2.49 -35.69 37.28
N SER A 13 -3.58 -34.93 37.19
CA SER A 13 -3.61 -33.48 37.26
C SER A 13 -3.30 -33.01 38.67
N ILE A 14 -2.32 -32.12 38.82
CA ILE A 14 -2.16 -31.33 40.04
C ILE A 14 -2.23 -29.86 39.65
N ARG A 15 -3.37 -29.24 39.97
CA ARG A 15 -3.53 -27.79 40.01
C ARG A 15 -2.80 -27.26 41.25
N PRO A 16 -1.98 -26.22 41.16
CA PRO A 16 -1.59 -25.47 42.34
C PRO A 16 -2.72 -24.51 42.72
N GLU A 17 -3.24 -24.65 43.93
CA GLU A 17 -4.06 -23.65 44.60
C GLU A 17 -3.23 -22.39 44.85
N LEU A 18 -3.71 -21.24 44.39
CA LEU A 18 -3.22 -19.92 44.76
C LEU A 18 -4.27 -19.26 45.64
N ASP A 19 -4.06 -19.36 46.95
CA ASP A 19 -4.66 -18.48 47.96
C ASP A 19 -3.72 -17.28 48.17
N GLY A 20 -4.30 -16.09 48.26
CA GLY A 20 -3.56 -14.83 48.43
C GLY A 20 -4.23 -13.63 47.77
N SER A 21 -5.39 -13.25 48.32
CA SER A 21 -6.02 -11.91 48.33
C SER A 21 -5.46 -10.82 47.40
N ILE A 22 -6.25 -10.47 46.39
CA ILE A 22 -6.12 -9.24 45.59
C ILE A 22 -6.66 -8.06 46.43
N PRO A 23 -5.92 -6.98 46.67
CA PRO A 23 -6.51 -5.74 47.17
C PRO A 23 -7.27 -5.03 46.04
N GLU A 24 -8.50 -4.61 46.32
CA GLU A 24 -9.30 -3.77 45.42
C GLU A 24 -8.57 -2.45 45.10
N PRO A 25 -8.62 -1.94 43.85
CA PRO A 25 -8.02 -0.66 43.53
C PRO A 25 -8.87 0.49 44.07
N ASP A 26 -8.19 1.35 44.82
CA ASP A 26 -8.62 2.63 45.40
C ASP A 26 -9.28 3.55 44.34
N GLU A 27 -10.54 3.90 44.57
CA GLU A 27 -11.27 4.94 43.85
C GLU A 27 -10.78 6.34 44.27
N SER A 28 -9.64 6.77 43.75
CA SER A 28 -9.23 8.17 43.83
C SER A 28 -8.25 8.56 42.72
N ILE A 29 -8.75 8.71 41.50
CA ILE A 29 -8.05 9.46 40.45
C ILE A 29 -8.91 10.67 40.10
N SER A 30 -8.39 11.83 40.53
CA SER A 30 -8.83 13.18 40.21
C SER A 30 -8.99 13.38 38.71
N GLU A 31 -10.12 13.98 38.32
CA GLU A 31 -10.43 14.44 36.96
C GLU A 31 -9.30 15.31 36.39
N PRO A 32 -8.79 15.02 35.17
CA PRO A 32 -7.86 15.92 34.52
C PRO A 32 -8.62 17.09 33.86
N ASP A 33 -8.29 18.28 34.35
CA ASP A 33 -8.49 19.63 33.82
C ASP A 33 -8.95 19.73 32.34
N GLU A 34 -10.19 20.18 32.15
CA GLU A 34 -10.80 20.57 30.88
C GLU A 34 -10.16 21.87 30.35
N SER A 35 -8.96 21.79 29.79
CA SER A 35 -8.37 22.91 29.04
C SER A 35 -7.35 22.45 27.99
N ILE A 36 -7.78 21.58 27.08
CA ILE A 36 -7.05 21.28 25.83
C ILE A 36 -7.87 21.83 24.66
N PRO A 37 -7.37 22.81 23.88
CA PRO A 37 -8.06 23.26 22.68
C PRO A 37 -8.11 22.11 21.66
N GLU A 38 -9.29 21.91 21.07
CA GLU A 38 -9.52 20.92 20.00
C GLU A 38 -8.47 21.09 18.88
N PRO A 39 -7.85 20.00 18.40
CA PRO A 39 -6.97 20.09 17.25
C PRO A 39 -7.80 20.37 16.00
N ASP A 40 -7.55 21.54 15.42
CA ASP A 40 -8.04 22.03 14.12
C ASP A 40 -8.08 20.89 13.07
N GLU A 41 -9.28 20.51 12.65
CA GLU A 41 -9.59 19.49 11.63
C GLU A 41 -9.23 19.94 10.19
N SER A 42 -8.15 20.70 10.01
CA SER A 42 -7.66 21.13 8.69
C SER A 42 -6.51 20.29 8.15
N ILE A 43 -6.47 19.00 8.49
CA ILE A 43 -5.63 18.01 7.79
C ILE A 43 -6.23 17.81 6.39
N SER A 44 -5.74 18.62 5.45
CA SER A 44 -5.96 18.42 4.02
C SER A 44 -5.52 17.00 3.67
N GLU A 45 -6.49 16.18 3.27
CA GLU A 45 -6.28 14.81 2.83
C GLU A 45 -5.16 14.75 1.77
N PRO A 46 -4.25 13.77 1.84
CA PRO A 46 -3.21 13.65 0.84
C PRO A 46 -3.79 13.12 -0.48
N ASP A 47 -4.28 14.05 -1.32
CA ASP A 47 -4.41 14.01 -2.79
C ASP A 47 -4.46 12.58 -3.38
N GLU A 48 -5.64 11.97 -3.28
CA GLU A 48 -6.09 10.83 -4.07
C GLU A 48 -6.25 11.28 -5.53
N SER A 49 -5.12 11.42 -6.24
CA SER A 49 -5.09 11.74 -7.67
C SER A 49 -5.39 10.51 -8.54
N ILE A 50 -6.57 9.92 -8.33
CA ILE A 50 -7.37 9.30 -9.40
C ILE A 50 -8.61 10.18 -9.50
N PRO A 51 -8.83 10.91 -10.61
CA PRO A 51 -10.04 11.72 -10.73
C PRO A 51 -11.29 10.85 -10.64
N GLU A 52 -12.24 11.29 -9.81
CA GLU A 52 -13.66 11.01 -10.00
C GLU A 52 -14.04 11.41 -11.44
N PRO A 53 -14.68 10.52 -12.22
CA PRO A 53 -15.30 10.95 -13.46
C PRO A 53 -16.54 11.77 -13.12
N ASP A 54 -16.52 13.03 -13.57
CA ASP A 54 -17.62 13.99 -13.55
C ASP A 54 -18.94 13.32 -13.96
N GLU A 55 -19.96 13.47 -13.11
CA GLU A 55 -21.35 13.09 -13.33
C GLU A 55 -21.99 14.00 -14.40
N SER A 56 -21.62 13.81 -15.66
CA SER A 56 -22.40 14.36 -16.77
C SER A 56 -22.09 13.63 -18.08
N ILE A 57 -22.39 12.33 -18.12
CA ILE A 57 -22.72 11.71 -19.40
C ILE A 57 -24.17 12.13 -19.71
N PRO A 58 -24.45 12.72 -20.88
CA PRO A 58 -25.82 13.02 -21.28
C PRO A 58 -26.69 11.77 -21.16
N SER A 59 -27.89 11.93 -20.61
CA SER A 59 -28.92 10.89 -20.49
C SER A 59 -29.25 10.15 -21.80
N GLU A 60 -28.73 10.63 -22.93
CA GLU A 60 -28.82 10.02 -24.26
C GLU A 60 -28.01 8.72 -24.39
N LEU A 61 -26.97 8.47 -23.57
CA LEU A 61 -26.22 7.20 -23.65
C LEU A 61 -26.95 6.02 -23.00
N ASP A 62 -27.79 6.27 -22.00
CA ASP A 62 -28.58 5.22 -21.33
C ASP A 62 -29.75 4.74 -22.20
N GLU A 63 -30.25 5.59 -23.11
CA GLU A 63 -31.25 5.22 -24.12
C GLU A 63 -30.65 4.43 -25.30
N LEU A 64 -29.35 4.57 -25.56
CA LEU A 64 -28.65 3.86 -26.65
C LEU A 64 -28.13 2.46 -26.25
N ILE A 65 -28.03 2.14 -24.95
CA ILE A 65 -27.54 0.84 -24.47
C ILE A 65 -28.48 -0.33 -24.85
N PRO A 66 -29.82 -0.23 -24.73
CA PRO A 66 -30.73 -1.28 -25.16
C PRO A 66 -30.65 -1.50 -26.68
N GLU A 67 -30.61 -0.43 -27.47
CA GLU A 67 -30.59 -0.50 -28.94
C GLU A 67 -29.28 -1.10 -29.48
N PHE A 68 -28.15 -0.89 -28.79
CA PHE A 68 -26.86 -1.49 -29.13
C PHE A 68 -26.76 -2.99 -28.78
N LEU A 69 -27.43 -3.42 -27.70
CA LEU A 69 -27.47 -4.81 -27.26
C LEU A 69 -28.42 -5.69 -28.10
N GLU A 70 -29.48 -5.09 -28.67
CA GLU A 70 -30.46 -5.78 -29.50
C GLU A 70 -30.10 -5.79 -31.01
N SER A 71 -28.97 -5.19 -31.40
CA SER A 71 -28.52 -5.25 -32.78
C SER A 71 -28.24 -6.71 -33.23
N PRO A 72 -28.74 -7.14 -34.41
CA PRO A 72 -28.59 -8.51 -34.89
C PRO A 72 -27.12 -8.94 -35.11
N GLU A 73 -26.18 -7.99 -35.17
CA GLU A 73 -24.73 -8.26 -35.22
C GLU A 73 -24.14 -8.76 -33.89
N ASN A 74 -24.77 -8.45 -32.75
CA ASN A 74 -24.29 -8.86 -31.42
C ASN A 74 -24.64 -10.31 -31.06
N ASN A 75 -25.66 -10.89 -31.70
CA ASN A 75 -26.18 -12.23 -31.41
C ASN A 75 -25.23 -13.37 -31.88
N ASN A 76 -24.16 -13.03 -32.60
CA ASN A 76 -23.14 -13.97 -33.11
C ASN A 76 -21.80 -13.92 -32.36
N ARG A 77 -21.69 -13.19 -31.25
CA ARG A 77 -20.42 -13.10 -30.49
C ARG A 77 -20.25 -14.33 -29.59
N ARG A 78 -19.24 -15.16 -29.88
CA ARG A 78 -18.87 -16.29 -29.00
C ARG A 78 -18.50 -15.78 -27.60
N PRO A 79 -18.96 -16.44 -26.52
CA PRO A 79 -18.59 -16.06 -25.17
C PRO A 79 -17.07 -16.16 -25.00
N VAL A 80 -16.49 -15.14 -24.37
CA VAL A 80 -15.06 -15.10 -24.06
C VAL A 80 -14.78 -16.07 -22.92
N ASP A 81 -13.81 -16.96 -23.13
CA ASP A 81 -13.27 -17.89 -22.13
C ASP A 81 -12.88 -17.21 -20.81
N ASP A 82 -13.09 -17.89 -19.69
CA ASP A 82 -12.95 -17.30 -18.35
C ASP A 82 -11.50 -16.91 -18.03
N MET A 83 -10.50 -17.63 -18.54
CA MET A 83 -9.09 -17.22 -18.39
C MET A 83 -8.79 -15.93 -19.17
N LYS A 84 -9.37 -15.78 -20.37
CA LYS A 84 -9.28 -14.52 -21.13
C LYS A 84 -10.00 -13.37 -20.43
N ARG A 85 -11.11 -13.64 -19.72
CA ARG A 85 -11.80 -12.64 -18.89
C ARG A 85 -10.94 -12.23 -17.70
N LEU A 86 -10.31 -13.17 -17.01
CA LEU A 86 -9.33 -12.87 -15.95
C LEU A 86 -8.21 -11.96 -16.47
N HIS A 87 -7.61 -12.27 -17.62
CA HIS A 87 -6.56 -11.42 -18.19
C HIS A 87 -7.05 -10.00 -18.51
N ARG A 88 -8.28 -9.85 -19.03
CA ARG A 88 -8.89 -8.54 -19.28
C ARG A 88 -9.09 -7.77 -17.99
N LEU A 89 -9.64 -8.40 -16.96
CA LEU A 89 -9.80 -7.80 -15.64
C LEU A 89 -8.44 -7.32 -15.08
N LEU A 90 -7.41 -8.18 -15.12
CA LEU A 90 -6.10 -7.85 -14.53
C LEU A 90 -5.39 -6.72 -15.28
N ILE A 91 -5.47 -6.70 -16.61
CA ILE A 91 -4.75 -5.71 -17.45
C ILE A 91 -5.52 -4.39 -17.53
N LEU A 92 -6.82 -4.45 -17.84
CA LEU A 92 -7.64 -3.27 -18.14
C LEU A 92 -8.40 -2.76 -16.90
N GLY A 93 -8.60 -3.60 -15.90
CA GLY A 93 -9.57 -3.35 -14.82
C GLY A 93 -11.00 -3.69 -15.25
N SER A 94 -11.94 -3.37 -14.37
CA SER A 94 -13.37 -3.43 -14.68
C SER A 94 -13.79 -2.24 -15.54
N LYS A 95 -14.84 -2.41 -16.35
CA LYS A 95 -15.40 -1.35 -17.22
C LYS A 95 -16.00 -0.16 -16.43
N THR A 96 -16.29 -0.35 -15.16
CA THR A 96 -16.81 0.68 -14.25
C THR A 96 -15.66 1.27 -13.43
N PRO A 97 -15.67 2.58 -13.12
CA PRO A 97 -14.66 3.19 -12.25
C PRO A 97 -14.47 2.39 -10.96
N THR A 98 -13.20 2.25 -10.58
CA THR A 98 -12.70 1.51 -9.42
C THR A 98 -13.00 2.23 -8.09
N TYR A 99 -14.24 2.65 -7.89
CA TYR A 99 -14.74 3.01 -6.56
C TYR A 99 -15.45 1.77 -6.00
N CYS A 100 -14.65 0.83 -5.51
CA CYS A 100 -15.14 -0.35 -4.84
C CYS A 100 -15.55 0.00 -3.41
N ILE A 101 -16.67 0.72 -3.31
CA ILE A 101 -17.53 0.72 -2.12
C ILE A 101 -19.02 0.64 -2.54
N ALA A 102 -19.41 0.99 -3.77
CA ALA A 102 -20.82 1.31 -4.01
C ALA A 102 -21.57 0.70 -5.22
N ARG A 103 -21.04 -0.19 -6.09
CA ARG A 103 -21.90 -0.82 -7.15
C ARG A 103 -21.63 -2.30 -7.50
N PRO A 104 -22.64 -3.21 -7.39
CA PRO A 104 -22.44 -4.66 -7.40
C PRO A 104 -22.52 -5.41 -8.75
N ARG A 105 -22.86 -4.80 -9.91
CA ARG A 105 -23.24 -5.61 -11.09
C ARG A 105 -22.07 -6.18 -11.92
N LEU A 106 -21.04 -5.39 -12.25
CA LEU A 106 -19.89 -5.86 -13.06
C LEU A 106 -18.84 -6.62 -12.24
N VAL A 107 -18.65 -6.22 -10.97
CA VAL A 107 -17.85 -6.97 -9.99
C VAL A 107 -18.33 -8.42 -9.87
N ARG A 108 -19.64 -8.67 -10.04
CA ARG A 108 -20.22 -10.02 -10.06
C ARG A 108 -19.84 -10.84 -11.28
N GLU A 109 -19.74 -10.26 -12.47
CA GLU A 109 -19.39 -11.01 -13.69
C GLU A 109 -17.92 -11.44 -13.70
N ASP A 110 -17.02 -10.52 -13.35
CA ASP A 110 -15.59 -10.81 -13.30
C ASP A 110 -15.26 -11.76 -12.14
N ALA A 111 -15.92 -11.61 -10.97
CA ALA A 111 -15.83 -12.57 -9.88
C ALA A 111 -16.33 -13.96 -10.32
N ARG A 112 -17.42 -14.03 -11.09
CA ARG A 112 -17.98 -15.30 -11.58
C ARG A 112 -17.00 -16.05 -12.47
N ALA A 113 -16.30 -15.37 -13.38
CA ALA A 113 -15.28 -16.00 -14.21
C ALA A 113 -14.16 -16.63 -13.36
N ILE A 114 -13.73 -15.94 -12.29
CA ILE A 114 -12.72 -16.48 -11.36
C ILE A 114 -13.28 -17.68 -10.60
N LEU A 115 -14.50 -17.57 -10.07
CA LEU A 115 -15.15 -18.66 -9.33
C LEU A 115 -15.37 -19.91 -10.20
N ASN A 116 -15.73 -19.75 -11.47
CA ASN A 116 -15.83 -20.87 -12.43
C ASN A 116 -14.48 -21.57 -12.58
N LEU A 117 -13.39 -20.82 -12.78
CA LEU A 117 -12.03 -21.39 -12.86
C LEU A 117 -11.63 -22.13 -11.58
N LEU A 118 -12.05 -21.64 -10.42
CA LEU A 118 -11.84 -22.35 -9.14
C LEU A 118 -12.62 -23.66 -9.08
N GLN A 119 -13.90 -23.65 -9.50
CA GLN A 119 -14.75 -24.84 -9.55
C GLN A 119 -14.23 -25.90 -10.53
N GLU A 120 -13.59 -25.49 -11.62
CA GLU A 120 -12.91 -26.37 -12.58
C GLU A 120 -11.57 -26.94 -12.06
N GLY A 121 -11.15 -26.61 -10.84
CA GLY A 121 -9.88 -27.06 -10.27
C GLY A 121 -8.65 -26.32 -10.81
N ARG A 122 -8.83 -25.17 -11.45
CA ARG A 122 -7.77 -24.36 -12.08
C ARG A 122 -7.26 -23.22 -11.21
N GLY A 123 -7.55 -23.22 -9.91
CA GLY A 123 -7.22 -22.08 -9.05
C GLY A 123 -5.73 -21.81 -8.88
N VAL A 124 -4.88 -22.83 -8.91
CA VAL A 124 -3.41 -22.64 -8.92
C VAL A 124 -2.96 -21.92 -10.20
N ASP A 125 -3.56 -22.23 -11.36
CA ASP A 125 -3.28 -21.53 -12.63
C ASP A 125 -3.67 -20.05 -12.53
N VAL A 126 -4.83 -19.75 -11.94
CA VAL A 126 -5.30 -18.38 -11.70
C VAL A 126 -4.28 -17.59 -10.87
N VAL A 127 -3.79 -18.15 -9.76
CA VAL A 127 -2.80 -17.48 -8.91
C VAL A 127 -1.47 -17.28 -9.65
N ASN A 128 -1.05 -18.25 -10.46
CA ASN A 128 0.17 -18.12 -11.27
C ASN A 128 0.03 -17.04 -12.35
N GLU A 129 -1.13 -16.89 -12.98
CA GLU A 129 -1.40 -15.81 -13.92
C GLU A 129 -1.44 -14.44 -13.24
N ILE A 130 -2.02 -14.34 -12.05
CA ILE A 130 -1.96 -13.14 -11.20
C ILE A 130 -0.50 -12.75 -10.93
N LEU A 131 0.32 -13.72 -10.48
CA LEU A 131 1.74 -13.49 -10.21
C LEU A 131 2.47 -13.05 -11.48
N ARG A 132 2.27 -13.74 -12.60
CA ARG A 132 2.89 -13.46 -13.90
C ARG A 132 2.58 -12.04 -14.36
N LEU A 133 1.30 -11.67 -14.43
CA LEU A 133 0.88 -10.37 -14.95
C LEU A 133 1.24 -9.20 -14.02
N SER A 134 1.15 -9.38 -12.70
CA SER A 134 1.42 -8.34 -11.72
C SER A 134 2.92 -8.09 -11.50
N THR A 135 3.73 -9.15 -11.48
CA THR A 135 5.13 -9.07 -11.03
C THR A 135 6.15 -9.23 -12.16
N HIS A 136 6.07 -10.33 -12.92
CA HIS A 136 7.03 -10.67 -13.97
C HIS A 136 6.81 -9.81 -15.23
N GLU A 137 5.56 -9.71 -15.66
CA GLU A 137 5.15 -8.93 -16.83
C GLU A 137 4.78 -7.49 -16.50
N ALA A 138 4.42 -7.16 -15.25
CA ALA A 138 4.06 -5.79 -14.85
C ALA A 138 3.07 -5.12 -15.84
N ARG A 139 2.07 -5.88 -16.30
CA ARG A 139 1.06 -5.46 -17.29
C ARG A 139 -0.23 -4.96 -16.67
N THR A 140 -0.31 -4.94 -15.35
CA THR A 140 -1.49 -4.46 -14.62
C THR A 140 -1.38 -2.95 -14.45
N VAL A 141 -2.34 -2.20 -15.02
CA VAL A 141 -2.39 -0.73 -14.89
C VAL A 141 -2.72 -0.34 -13.45
N LYS A 142 -3.84 -0.86 -12.95
CA LYS A 142 -4.34 -0.68 -11.59
C LYS A 142 -4.14 -1.94 -10.77
N GLN A 143 -3.94 -1.79 -9.47
CA GLN A 143 -3.59 -2.91 -8.59
C GLN A 143 -4.80 -3.55 -7.91
N PHE A 144 -5.89 -2.80 -7.72
CA PHE A 144 -7.12 -3.30 -7.11
C PHE A 144 -7.65 -4.60 -7.77
N PRO A 145 -7.78 -4.72 -9.11
CA PRO A 145 -8.26 -5.96 -9.74
C PRO A 145 -7.38 -7.18 -9.42
N THR A 146 -6.08 -6.95 -9.25
CA THR A 146 -5.12 -8.01 -8.87
C THR A 146 -5.35 -8.45 -7.43
N MET A 147 -5.52 -7.51 -6.50
CA MET A 147 -5.78 -7.83 -5.09
C MET A 147 -7.14 -8.51 -4.91
N PHE A 148 -8.15 -8.03 -5.63
CA PHE A 148 -9.49 -8.60 -5.66
C PHE A 148 -9.46 -10.07 -6.12
N ALA A 149 -8.82 -10.36 -7.27
CA ALA A 149 -8.70 -11.73 -7.77
C ALA A 149 -7.91 -12.65 -6.83
N LEU A 150 -6.82 -12.14 -6.24
CA LEU A 150 -6.02 -12.89 -5.26
C LEU A 150 -6.83 -13.19 -3.98
N ALA A 151 -7.65 -12.23 -3.53
CA ALA A 151 -8.53 -12.40 -2.38
C ALA A 151 -9.59 -13.48 -2.64
N ILE A 152 -10.21 -13.51 -3.83
CA ILE A 152 -11.14 -14.62 -4.20
C ILE A 152 -10.41 -15.96 -4.11
N CYS A 153 -9.19 -16.07 -4.63
CA CYS A 153 -8.40 -17.30 -4.54
C CYS A 153 -8.11 -17.70 -3.08
N ALA A 154 -7.77 -16.74 -2.23
CA ALA A 154 -7.45 -16.96 -0.82
C ALA A 154 -8.68 -17.34 0.03
N ARG A 155 -9.88 -16.89 -0.33
CA ARG A 155 -11.11 -17.13 0.45
C ARG A 155 -11.94 -18.29 -0.08
N ASN A 156 -12.08 -18.40 -1.41
CA ASN A 156 -12.98 -19.35 -2.08
C ASN A 156 -12.26 -20.52 -2.75
N GLY A 157 -10.93 -20.49 -2.87
CA GLY A 157 -10.17 -21.58 -3.48
C GLY A 157 -10.17 -22.87 -2.66
N ASP A 158 -9.81 -23.97 -3.32
CA ASP A 158 -9.45 -25.22 -2.66
C ASP A 158 -8.14 -25.06 -1.84
N LEU A 159 -7.75 -26.08 -1.08
CA LEU A 159 -6.59 -26.00 -0.19
C LEU A 159 -5.30 -25.61 -0.93
N LEU A 160 -5.09 -26.16 -2.13
CA LEU A 160 -3.91 -25.89 -2.95
C LEU A 160 -3.92 -24.43 -3.44
N THR A 161 -5.06 -23.94 -3.91
CA THR A 161 -5.21 -22.55 -4.35
C THR A 161 -5.01 -21.57 -3.20
N LYS A 162 -5.60 -21.83 -2.03
CA LYS A 162 -5.45 -20.98 -0.84
C LYS A 162 -4.00 -20.91 -0.39
N HIS A 163 -3.33 -22.06 -0.31
CA HIS A 163 -1.91 -22.11 0.03
C HIS A 163 -1.09 -21.30 -0.98
N ARG A 164 -1.32 -21.49 -2.28
CA ARG A 164 -0.60 -20.77 -3.33
C ARG A 164 -0.85 -19.26 -3.29
N ALA A 165 -2.10 -18.83 -3.04
CA ALA A 165 -2.46 -17.42 -2.92
C ALA A 165 -1.70 -16.73 -1.78
N TYR A 166 -1.61 -17.37 -0.60
CA TYR A 166 -0.84 -16.84 0.52
C TYR A 166 0.67 -16.92 0.33
N GLU A 167 1.17 -17.93 -0.40
CA GLU A 167 2.58 -18.07 -0.72
C GLU A 167 3.10 -16.90 -1.57
N VAL A 168 2.35 -16.50 -2.60
CA VAL A 168 2.75 -15.42 -3.52
C VAL A 168 2.47 -14.01 -2.97
N LEU A 169 1.75 -13.91 -1.84
CA LEU A 169 1.30 -12.65 -1.27
C LEU A 169 2.43 -11.61 -1.10
N PRO A 170 3.62 -11.90 -0.55
CA PRO A 170 4.69 -10.90 -0.41
C PRO A 170 5.23 -10.35 -1.74
N GLN A 171 5.11 -11.14 -2.81
CA GLN A 171 5.56 -10.79 -4.16
C GLN A 171 4.52 -9.90 -4.87
N VAL A 172 3.24 -10.22 -4.72
CA VAL A 172 2.12 -9.49 -5.33
C VAL A 172 1.80 -8.20 -4.55
N CYS A 173 1.71 -8.30 -3.22
CA CYS A 173 1.55 -7.15 -2.32
C CYS A 173 2.91 -6.48 -2.07
N ARG A 174 3.35 -5.68 -3.04
CA ARG A 174 4.69 -5.07 -3.04
C ARG A 174 4.88 -3.96 -2.01
N ILE A 175 3.84 -3.16 -1.78
CA ILE A 175 3.78 -2.02 -0.86
C ILE A 175 2.56 -2.12 0.05
N PRO A 176 2.50 -1.37 1.17
CA PRO A 176 1.36 -1.42 2.11
C PRO A 176 0.00 -1.19 1.48
N THR A 177 -0.14 -0.28 0.51
CA THR A 177 -1.40 -0.04 -0.19
C THR A 177 -1.98 -1.33 -0.80
N HIS A 178 -1.13 -2.20 -1.38
CA HIS A 178 -1.60 -3.46 -1.95
C HIS A 178 -2.05 -4.44 -0.85
N LEU A 179 -1.31 -4.47 0.27
CA LEU A 179 -1.68 -5.28 1.43
C LEU A 179 -3.06 -4.86 1.96
N PHE A 180 -3.29 -3.55 2.11
CA PHE A 180 -4.56 -3.01 2.59
C PHE A 180 -5.71 -3.24 1.62
N MET A 181 -5.50 -3.06 0.30
CA MET A 181 -6.47 -3.46 -0.72
C MET A 181 -6.84 -4.95 -0.60
N PHE A 182 -5.85 -5.84 -0.44
CA PHE A 182 -6.07 -7.27 -0.28
C PHE A 182 -6.85 -7.61 0.99
N VAL A 183 -6.48 -7.02 2.13
CA VAL A 183 -7.20 -7.20 3.41
C VAL A 183 -8.64 -6.72 3.29
N GLY A 184 -8.86 -5.53 2.74
CA GLY A 184 -10.21 -5.01 2.50
C GLY A 184 -11.07 -5.96 1.64
N CYS A 185 -10.51 -6.48 0.53
CA CYS A 185 -11.20 -7.47 -0.28
C CYS A 185 -11.52 -8.76 0.50
N CYS A 186 -10.59 -9.26 1.32
CA CYS A 186 -10.82 -10.47 2.12
C CYS A 186 -11.94 -10.30 3.15
N GLU A 187 -12.08 -9.12 3.75
CA GLU A 187 -13.12 -8.79 4.73
C GLU A 187 -14.51 -8.73 4.10
N GLU A 188 -14.64 -8.13 2.91
CA GLU A 188 -15.89 -8.12 2.15
C GLU A 188 -16.38 -9.53 1.80
N PHE A 189 -15.45 -10.45 1.48
CA PHE A 189 -15.80 -11.85 1.23
C PHE A 189 -16.07 -12.66 2.52
N GLY A 190 -15.47 -12.25 3.64
CA GLY A 190 -15.61 -12.94 4.93
C GLY A 190 -16.93 -12.67 5.65
N THR A 191 -17.54 -11.51 5.41
CA THR A 191 -18.76 -11.03 6.08
C THR A 191 -20.08 -11.59 5.53
N ASN A 192 -20.04 -12.32 4.41
CA ASN A 192 -21.23 -12.70 3.64
C ASN A 192 -21.64 -14.18 3.71
N GLN A 193 -21.27 -14.92 4.75
CA GLN A 193 -21.75 -16.30 4.97
C GLN A 193 -22.11 -16.51 6.44
N ASP A 194 -23.17 -17.30 6.70
CA ASP A 194 -23.77 -17.72 7.99
C ASP A 194 -22.81 -18.45 8.97
N LEU A 195 -21.51 -18.20 8.89
CA LEU A 195 -20.48 -18.74 9.74
C LEU A 195 -19.97 -17.60 10.64
N SER A 196 -20.01 -17.84 11.94
CA SER A 196 -19.50 -16.96 13.02
C SER A 196 -17.97 -16.76 13.00
N SER A 197 -17.34 -16.78 11.82
CA SER A 197 -15.91 -16.62 11.66
C SER A 197 -15.61 -15.17 11.29
N THR A 198 -14.70 -14.55 12.04
CA THR A 198 -14.28 -13.15 11.88
C THR A 198 -13.54 -12.85 10.58
N GLY A 199 -13.42 -13.79 9.63
CA GLY A 199 -12.57 -13.67 8.45
C GLY A 199 -11.07 -13.93 8.69
N TRP A 200 -10.57 -13.72 9.92
CA TRP A 200 -9.16 -13.84 10.30
C TRP A 200 -8.77 -15.23 10.79
N ASP A 201 -8.85 -16.25 9.93
CA ASP A 201 -8.39 -17.60 10.27
C ASP A 201 -6.85 -17.68 10.49
N ARG A 202 -6.36 -18.83 10.99
CA ARG A 202 -4.93 -19.03 11.28
C ARG A 202 -4.05 -18.83 10.04
N ALA A 203 -4.52 -19.25 8.85
CA ALA A 203 -3.75 -19.13 7.62
C ALA A 203 -3.63 -17.66 7.19
N HIS A 204 -4.73 -16.91 7.23
CA HIS A 204 -4.76 -15.49 6.92
C HIS A 204 -3.84 -14.69 7.86
N ARG A 205 -3.97 -14.91 9.18
CA ARG A 205 -3.09 -14.26 10.17
C ARG A 205 -1.62 -14.56 9.90
N ASN A 206 -1.27 -15.82 9.65
CA ASN A 206 0.12 -16.21 9.37
C ASN A 206 0.65 -15.60 8.06
N ALA A 207 -0.18 -15.50 7.03
CA ALA A 207 0.21 -14.88 5.76
C ALA A 207 0.53 -13.39 5.93
N MET A 208 -0.29 -12.65 6.70
CA MET A 208 -0.02 -11.23 7.00
C MET A 208 1.23 -11.06 7.85
N LYS A 209 1.46 -11.92 8.87
CA LYS A 209 2.72 -11.91 9.64
C LYS A 209 3.93 -12.12 8.73
N LYS A 210 3.85 -13.14 7.86
CA LYS A 210 4.91 -13.47 6.90
C LYS A 210 5.20 -12.30 5.97
N TRP A 211 4.20 -11.51 5.61
CA TRP A 211 4.40 -10.29 4.83
C TRP A 211 5.35 -9.31 5.54
N TYR A 212 5.03 -8.89 6.78
CA TYR A 212 5.90 -7.96 7.54
C TYR A 212 7.29 -8.54 7.79
N ILE A 213 7.36 -9.82 8.20
CA ILE A 213 8.63 -10.50 8.45
C ILE A 213 9.47 -10.52 7.17
N SER A 214 8.90 -10.89 6.02
CA SER A 214 9.62 -10.92 4.75
C SER A 214 10.16 -9.54 4.35
N LYS A 215 9.36 -8.46 4.52
CA LYS A 215 9.81 -7.10 4.21
C LYS A 215 10.97 -6.66 5.09
N ALA A 216 10.90 -6.97 6.39
CA ALA A 216 11.99 -6.67 7.31
C ALA A 216 13.23 -7.55 7.07
N SER A 217 13.06 -8.83 6.74
CA SER A 217 14.18 -9.70 6.38
C SER A 217 14.93 -9.21 5.13
N ASP A 218 14.20 -8.69 4.14
CA ASP A 218 14.79 -8.16 2.91
C ASP A 218 15.49 -6.82 3.16
N ASP A 219 14.78 -5.84 3.75
CA ASP A 219 15.30 -4.49 4.00
C ASP A 219 14.46 -3.79 5.11
N PRO A 220 14.94 -3.78 6.37
CA PRO A 220 14.25 -3.12 7.48
C PRO A 220 14.02 -1.62 7.25
N MET A 221 14.96 -0.93 6.60
CA MET A 221 14.85 0.50 6.33
C MET A 221 13.72 0.77 5.34
N LYS A 222 13.58 -0.08 4.33
CA LYS A 222 12.46 -0.01 3.39
C LYS A 222 11.12 -0.26 4.09
N LEU A 223 11.03 -1.21 5.02
CA LEU A 223 9.80 -1.38 5.80
C LEU A 223 9.51 -0.14 6.66
N ALA A 224 10.52 0.46 7.28
CA ALA A 224 10.37 1.71 8.04
C ALA A 224 9.82 2.84 7.14
N MET A 225 10.39 3.02 5.94
CA MET A 225 9.91 3.95 4.91
C MET A 225 8.46 3.65 4.51
N ASP A 226 8.12 2.38 4.25
CA ASP A 226 6.78 1.98 3.84
C ASP A 226 5.73 2.31 4.91
N VAL A 227 6.02 2.03 6.19
CA VAL A 227 5.04 2.24 7.28
C VAL A 227 4.85 3.71 7.64
N THR A 228 5.87 4.55 7.44
CA THR A 228 5.77 6.00 7.67
C THR A 228 5.16 6.74 6.48
N LYS A 229 5.36 6.23 5.26
CA LYS A 229 4.81 6.79 4.03
C LYS A 229 3.35 6.41 3.81
N TYR A 230 3.00 5.15 4.07
CA TYR A 230 1.66 4.58 3.82
C TYR A 230 0.96 4.22 5.13
N GLN A 231 0.89 5.17 6.07
CA GLN A 231 0.35 4.94 7.43
C GLN A 231 -1.08 4.34 7.42
N LYS A 232 -1.94 4.84 6.53
CA LYS A 232 -3.32 4.38 6.31
C LYS A 232 -3.71 4.50 4.83
N ARG A 233 -4.32 3.48 4.23
CA ARG A 233 -4.95 3.50 2.89
C ARG A 233 -6.10 2.50 2.83
N GLU A 234 -7.07 2.72 1.95
CA GLU A 234 -8.21 1.80 1.74
C GLU A 234 -8.99 1.50 3.04
N GLY A 235 -9.04 2.47 3.97
CA GLY A 235 -9.66 2.27 5.29
C GLY A 235 -8.80 1.54 6.33
N TRP A 236 -7.67 0.94 5.96
CA TRP A 236 -6.80 0.15 6.84
C TRP A 236 -5.52 0.88 7.23
N SER A 237 -5.06 0.68 8.47
CA SER A 237 -3.73 1.07 8.93
C SER A 237 -2.85 -0.15 9.23
N HIS A 238 -1.54 0.09 9.32
CA HIS A 238 -0.59 -0.93 9.79
C HIS A 238 -0.95 -1.44 11.20
N ARG A 239 -1.49 -0.56 12.06
CA ARG A 239 -1.89 -0.89 13.42
C ARG A 239 -3.07 -1.87 13.44
N ASP A 240 -4.04 -1.69 12.55
CA ASP A 240 -5.21 -2.57 12.47
C ASP A 240 -4.78 -3.99 12.07
N VAL A 241 -3.98 -4.10 11.01
CA VAL A 241 -3.44 -5.39 10.56
C VAL A 241 -2.54 -6.03 11.62
N ALA A 242 -1.68 -5.26 12.29
CA ALA A 242 -0.82 -5.78 13.35
C ALA A 242 -1.62 -6.34 14.54
N ARG A 243 -2.70 -5.65 14.95
CA ARG A 243 -3.60 -6.09 16.03
C ARG A 243 -4.29 -7.41 15.68
N LEU A 244 -4.90 -7.49 14.51
CA LEU A 244 -5.67 -8.67 14.07
C LEU A 244 -4.80 -9.90 13.79
N THR A 245 -3.54 -9.68 13.44
CA THR A 245 -2.58 -10.77 13.24
C THR A 245 -2.01 -11.30 14.55
N HIS A 246 -2.05 -10.55 15.65
CA HIS A 246 -1.27 -10.83 16.85
C HIS A 246 0.21 -11.03 16.51
N LEU A 247 0.79 -10.09 15.76
CA LEU A 247 2.23 -10.10 15.50
C LEU A 247 2.97 -9.78 16.81
N ASN A 248 3.31 -10.82 17.57
CA ASN A 248 4.18 -10.67 18.73
C ASN A 248 5.64 -10.88 18.30
N PRO A 249 6.49 -9.84 18.29
CA PRO A 249 7.91 -9.97 18.04
C PRO A 249 8.66 -10.48 19.27
N ASP A 250 8.24 -11.60 19.87
CA ASP A 250 8.93 -12.25 21.01
C ASP A 250 9.52 -13.64 20.64
N ALA A 251 9.63 -13.96 19.35
CA ALA A 251 10.26 -15.20 18.93
C ALA A 251 11.78 -15.02 18.76
N ALA A 252 12.55 -16.04 19.16
CA ALA A 252 14.02 -16.08 19.16
C ALA A 252 14.74 -15.76 17.82
N ASN A 253 14.03 -15.37 16.75
CA ASN A 253 14.52 -15.03 15.41
C ASN A 253 13.69 -13.91 14.74
N ILE A 254 13.60 -12.73 15.36
CA ILE A 254 13.00 -11.54 14.71
C ILE A 254 14.05 -10.88 13.82
N PRO A 255 13.72 -10.53 12.56
CA PRO A 255 14.61 -9.71 11.74
C PRO A 255 15.02 -8.42 12.46
N ASP A 256 16.28 -8.03 12.29
CA ASP A 256 16.84 -6.79 12.81
C ASP A 256 15.95 -5.58 12.46
N GLY A 257 15.75 -4.67 13.43
CA GLY A 257 14.92 -3.48 13.26
C GLY A 257 13.40 -3.72 13.25
N LEU A 258 12.90 -4.93 13.00
CA LEU A 258 11.46 -5.20 12.95
C LEU A 258 10.76 -4.89 14.29
N PHE A 259 11.38 -5.23 15.42
CA PHE A 259 10.80 -4.92 16.73
C PHE A 259 10.57 -3.42 16.92
N ALA A 260 11.55 -2.58 16.58
CA ALA A 260 11.43 -1.13 16.65
C ALA A 260 10.30 -0.60 15.75
N ILE A 261 10.18 -1.14 14.53
CA ILE A 261 9.12 -0.77 13.57
C ILE A 261 7.74 -1.19 14.10
N MET A 262 7.63 -2.40 14.65
CA MET A 262 6.35 -2.88 15.18
C MET A 262 5.93 -2.13 16.44
N MET A 263 6.88 -1.79 17.32
CA MET A 263 6.62 -0.91 18.46
C MET A 263 6.16 0.47 17.98
N TYR A 264 6.80 1.04 16.96
CA TYR A 264 6.36 2.30 16.35
C TYR A 264 4.93 2.22 15.83
N ILE A 265 4.57 1.18 15.08
CA ILE A 265 3.21 0.96 14.57
C ILE A 265 2.20 0.86 15.72
N ALA A 266 2.51 0.06 16.74
CA ALA A 266 1.58 -0.29 17.81
C ALA A 266 1.42 0.82 18.85
N ARG A 267 2.49 1.57 19.14
CA ARG A 267 2.57 2.50 20.29
C ARG A 267 3.03 3.91 19.94
N GLY A 268 3.62 4.12 18.76
CA GLY A 268 4.09 5.43 18.30
C GLY A 268 5.52 5.76 18.73
N TRP A 269 6.01 6.92 18.30
CA TRP A 269 7.40 7.33 18.51
C TRP A 269 7.79 7.53 19.98
N ASN A 270 6.91 8.10 20.80
CA ASN A 270 7.27 8.43 22.19
C ASN A 270 7.66 7.17 22.99
N GLU A 271 6.93 6.09 22.79
CA GLU A 271 7.17 4.77 23.40
C GLU A 271 8.45 4.13 22.87
N VAL A 272 8.70 4.23 21.56
CA VAL A 272 9.98 3.82 20.96
C VAL A 272 11.14 4.61 21.55
N HIS A 273 10.98 5.93 21.71
CA HIS A 273 12.01 6.79 22.24
C HIS A 273 12.32 6.44 23.69
N GLN A 274 11.30 6.31 24.54
CA GLN A 274 11.47 5.93 25.95
C GLN A 274 12.16 4.57 26.11
N PHE A 275 11.81 3.59 25.26
CA PHE A 275 12.40 2.25 25.31
C PHE A 275 13.87 2.23 24.85
N TYR A 276 14.19 2.91 23.75
CA TYR A 276 15.53 2.88 23.16
C TYR A 276 16.48 3.97 23.65
N PHE A 277 15.97 5.07 24.20
CA PHE A 277 16.74 6.20 24.70
C PHE A 277 16.24 6.61 26.11
N PRO A 278 16.28 5.69 27.09
CA PRO A 278 15.82 5.98 28.44
C PRO A 278 16.68 7.10 29.06
N GLU A 279 16.04 8.08 29.69
CA GLU A 279 16.75 9.13 30.45
C GLU A 279 17.52 8.53 31.63
N ASN A 280 16.94 7.50 32.25
CA ASN A 280 17.53 6.73 33.35
C ASN A 280 17.53 5.25 32.98
N GLY A 281 18.70 4.63 32.89
CA GLY A 281 18.85 3.19 32.62
C GLY A 281 19.80 2.88 31.48
N ILE A 282 20.00 1.59 31.23
CA ILE A 282 20.85 1.10 30.14
C ILE A 282 19.96 0.85 28.92
N PRO A 283 20.19 1.49 27.76
CA PRO A 283 19.44 1.21 26.55
C PRO A 283 19.63 -0.26 26.13
N PRO A 284 18.62 -0.89 25.49
CA PRO A 284 18.77 -2.25 25.02
C PRO A 284 19.90 -2.35 23.98
N ASN A 285 20.56 -3.52 23.95
CA ASN A 285 21.53 -3.81 22.89
C ASN A 285 20.83 -3.76 21.52
N ARG A 286 21.44 -3.08 20.56
CA ARG A 286 20.85 -2.83 19.25
C ARG A 286 21.92 -2.85 18.16
N SER A 287 21.58 -3.47 17.04
CA SER A 287 22.47 -3.54 15.87
C SER A 287 22.60 -2.18 15.18
N THR A 288 23.59 -2.05 14.30
CA THR A 288 23.75 -0.90 13.38
C THR A 288 22.50 -0.68 12.53
N THR A 289 21.87 -1.75 12.06
CA THR A 289 20.61 -1.71 11.30
C THR A 289 19.48 -1.13 12.15
N THR A 290 19.34 -1.57 13.39
CA THR A 290 18.32 -1.05 14.31
C THR A 290 18.55 0.44 14.62
N ASN A 291 19.81 0.85 14.81
CA ASN A 291 20.18 2.26 14.97
C ASN A 291 19.75 3.10 13.76
N ALA A 292 20.03 2.63 12.53
CA ALA A 292 19.64 3.35 11.33
C ALA A 292 18.12 3.55 11.25
N VAL A 293 17.33 2.50 11.55
CA VAL A 293 15.87 2.58 11.60
C VAL A 293 15.40 3.60 12.64
N LEU A 294 15.96 3.60 13.84
CA LEU A 294 15.62 4.56 14.90
C LEU A 294 15.93 6.00 14.50
N GLU A 295 17.09 6.25 13.88
CA GLU A 295 17.47 7.56 13.36
C GLU A 295 16.51 8.04 12.27
N PHE A 296 16.09 7.15 11.36
CA PHE A 296 15.09 7.47 10.35
C PHE A 296 13.72 7.81 10.98
N LEU A 297 13.22 6.99 11.91
CA LEU A 297 11.94 7.23 12.59
C LEU A 297 11.98 8.55 13.39
N LYS A 298 13.12 8.87 14.00
CA LYS A 298 13.36 10.17 14.65
C LYS A 298 13.23 11.30 13.65
N ALA A 299 13.90 11.22 12.49
CA ALA A 299 13.83 12.22 11.43
C ALA A 299 12.38 12.45 10.94
N VAL A 300 11.60 11.39 10.76
CA VAL A 300 10.17 11.48 10.40
C VAL A 300 9.36 12.20 11.48
N LYS A 301 9.64 11.97 12.77
CA LYS A 301 8.98 12.70 13.85
C LYS A 301 9.44 14.15 13.91
N THR A 302 10.73 14.42 13.79
CA THR A 302 11.32 15.76 13.86
C THR A 302 10.74 16.67 12.78
N VAL A 303 10.72 16.24 11.52
CA VAL A 303 10.26 17.09 10.41
C VAL A 303 8.80 17.52 10.55
N LYS A 304 7.97 16.76 11.26
CA LYS A 304 6.56 17.09 11.53
C LYS A 304 6.39 18.25 12.52
N GLY A 305 7.42 18.58 13.31
CA GLY A 305 7.39 19.66 14.30
C GLY A 305 8.11 20.94 13.84
N LEU A 306 8.69 20.96 12.65
CA LEU A 306 9.43 22.11 12.12
C LEU A 306 8.49 23.13 11.48
N THR A 307 8.92 24.39 11.43
CA THR A 307 8.22 25.47 10.72
C THR A 307 8.98 25.89 9.46
N VAL A 308 8.40 26.81 8.68
CA VAL A 308 9.04 27.35 7.46
C VAL A 308 10.38 28.04 7.77
N ASP A 309 10.55 28.55 8.99
CA ASP A 309 11.81 29.18 9.43
C ASP A 309 12.96 28.17 9.54
N ASP A 310 12.64 26.88 9.72
CA ASP A 310 13.59 25.77 9.81
C ASP A 310 13.93 25.15 8.45
N LEU A 311 13.67 25.85 7.33
CA LEU A 311 13.86 25.33 5.96
C LEU A 311 15.22 24.63 5.73
N PRO A 312 16.38 25.16 6.21
CA PRO A 312 17.65 24.47 6.04
C PRO A 312 17.68 23.09 6.70
N GLN A 313 17.07 22.95 7.88
CA GLN A 313 16.97 21.68 8.60
C GLN A 313 16.02 20.70 7.88
N VAL A 314 14.91 21.19 7.35
CA VAL A 314 13.99 20.37 6.54
C VAL A 314 14.69 19.78 5.32
N VAL A 315 15.45 20.61 4.58
CA VAL A 315 16.23 20.18 3.41
C VAL A 315 17.29 19.15 3.80
N GLU A 316 18.01 19.37 4.90
CA GLU A 316 19.01 18.42 5.41
C GLU A 316 18.38 17.06 5.75
N LEU A 317 17.24 17.05 6.46
CA LEU A 317 16.53 15.82 6.80
C LEU A 317 16.07 15.05 5.55
N ILE A 318 15.57 15.76 4.53
CA ILE A 318 15.19 15.14 3.24
C ILE A 318 16.38 14.46 2.60
N LEU A 319 17.50 15.15 2.48
CA LEU A 319 18.69 14.64 1.79
C LEU A 319 19.36 13.49 2.56
N ARG A 320 19.45 13.60 3.88
CA ARG A 320 20.13 12.62 4.73
C ARG A 320 19.33 11.34 4.90
N HIS A 321 18.01 11.44 5.07
CA HIS A 321 17.15 10.30 5.40
C HIS A 321 16.25 9.86 4.22
N ASN A 322 16.40 10.48 3.05
CA ASN A 322 15.55 10.26 1.88
C ASN A 322 14.06 10.42 2.19
N LEU A 323 13.71 11.44 3.00
CA LEU A 323 12.32 11.71 3.30
C LEU A 323 11.56 12.04 2.00
N VAL A 324 10.31 11.59 1.93
CA VAL A 324 9.44 11.78 0.77
C VAL A 324 8.33 12.78 1.10
N ARG A 325 7.58 13.20 0.07
CA ARG A 325 6.47 14.15 0.19
C ARG A 325 5.50 13.78 1.32
N GLU A 326 5.17 12.49 1.46
CA GLU A 326 4.22 11.98 2.45
C GLU A 326 4.69 12.13 3.92
N HIS A 327 5.98 12.40 4.15
CA HIS A 327 6.50 12.67 5.51
C HIS A 327 6.42 14.15 5.90
N LEU A 328 6.27 15.05 4.93
CA LEU A 328 6.38 16.49 5.16
C LEU A 328 5.00 17.10 5.45
N PRO A 329 4.92 18.03 6.43
CA PRO A 329 3.80 18.96 6.54
C PRO A 329 3.51 19.72 5.25
N THR A 330 2.23 20.00 4.98
CA THR A 330 1.76 20.59 3.73
C THR A 330 2.35 21.97 3.45
N GLN A 331 2.64 22.75 4.50
CA GLN A 331 3.27 24.07 4.41
C GLN A 331 4.60 24.04 3.63
N PHE A 332 5.39 22.97 3.75
CA PHE A 332 6.66 22.82 3.05
C PHE A 332 6.49 22.52 1.56
N LEU A 333 5.32 22.02 1.15
CA LEU A 333 5.06 21.61 -0.22
C LEU A 333 4.81 22.79 -1.18
N ASN A 334 4.92 24.02 -0.69
CA ASN A 334 4.92 25.25 -1.50
C ASN A 334 6.31 25.86 -1.66
N LEU A 335 7.36 25.25 -1.10
CA LEU A 335 8.73 25.76 -1.16
C LEU A 335 9.54 25.08 -2.25
N ILE A 336 10.18 25.86 -3.12
CA ILE A 336 10.94 25.34 -4.27
C ILE A 336 12.18 24.54 -3.81
N GLU A 337 12.82 24.94 -2.72
CA GLU A 337 13.99 24.29 -2.13
C GLU A 337 13.66 22.88 -1.63
N VAL A 338 12.47 22.71 -1.05
CA VAL A 338 11.97 21.41 -0.60
C VAL A 338 11.75 20.49 -1.79
N TRP A 339 11.10 20.97 -2.85
CA TRP A 339 10.89 20.18 -4.07
C TRP A 339 12.20 19.84 -4.79
N ARG A 340 13.17 20.76 -4.80
CA ARG A 340 14.51 20.49 -5.32
C ARG A 340 15.21 19.39 -4.53
N ALA A 341 15.11 19.40 -3.20
CA ALA A 341 15.66 18.34 -2.35
C ALA A 341 14.96 16.99 -2.60
N LEU A 342 13.63 16.98 -2.65
CA LEU A 342 12.83 15.79 -2.95
C LEU A 342 13.17 15.20 -4.33
N ALA A 343 13.35 16.04 -5.35
CA ALA A 343 13.57 15.62 -6.74
C ALA A 343 14.84 14.78 -6.94
N ARG A 344 15.86 14.96 -6.09
CA ARG A 344 17.14 14.22 -6.19
C ARG A 344 16.92 12.71 -6.17
N ASN A 345 16.18 12.22 -5.18
CA ASN A 345 15.93 10.80 -4.94
C ASN A 345 14.47 10.40 -5.17
N MET A 346 13.69 11.22 -5.89
CA MET A 346 12.28 10.97 -6.13
C MET A 346 12.05 9.71 -6.98
N PRO A 347 11.21 8.76 -6.54
CA PRO A 347 10.82 7.61 -7.37
C PRO A 347 10.09 8.03 -8.64
N MET A 348 10.31 7.31 -9.75
CA MET A 348 9.73 7.65 -11.08
C MET A 348 8.22 7.90 -11.06
N THR A 349 7.44 7.03 -10.40
CA THR A 349 5.97 7.21 -10.30
C THR A 349 5.60 8.50 -9.56
N ALA A 350 6.34 8.86 -8.52
CA ALA A 350 6.10 10.11 -7.79
C ALA A 350 6.53 11.32 -8.61
N MET A 351 7.66 11.24 -9.32
CA MET A 351 8.15 12.29 -10.22
C MET A 351 7.14 12.59 -11.33
N ILE A 352 6.69 11.56 -12.04
CA ILE A 352 5.71 11.68 -13.14
C ILE A 352 4.41 12.33 -12.63
N ARG A 353 3.92 11.94 -11.45
CA ARG A 353 2.69 12.48 -10.86
C ARG A 353 2.81 13.96 -10.46
N ASN A 354 4.01 14.42 -10.10
CA ASN A 354 4.22 15.77 -9.57
C ASN A 354 4.87 16.75 -10.57
N LEU A 355 4.97 16.40 -11.86
CA LEU A 355 5.53 17.29 -12.89
C LEU A 355 4.84 18.66 -12.91
N GLY A 356 3.50 18.67 -12.86
CA GLY A 356 2.71 19.90 -12.82
C GLY A 356 3.02 20.76 -11.59
N LYS A 357 3.11 20.16 -10.40
CA LYS A 357 3.43 20.87 -9.16
C LYS A 357 4.85 21.45 -9.18
N MET A 358 5.84 20.66 -9.61
CA MET A 358 7.22 21.15 -9.73
C MET A 358 7.32 22.27 -10.78
N THR A 359 6.58 22.19 -11.88
CA THR A 359 6.52 23.27 -12.90
C THR A 359 5.83 24.52 -12.37
N SER A 360 4.75 24.39 -11.59
CA SER A 360 4.04 25.54 -10.98
C SER A 360 4.87 26.31 -9.95
N LEU A 361 5.96 25.71 -9.46
CA LEU A 361 6.91 26.32 -8.53
C LEU A 361 8.17 26.81 -9.25
N ASP A 362 8.15 26.91 -10.58
CA ASP A 362 9.28 27.32 -11.42
C ASP A 362 10.54 26.47 -11.27
N LEU A 363 10.42 25.23 -10.77
CA LEU A 363 11.54 24.29 -10.68
C LEU A 363 11.90 23.69 -12.05
N LEU A 364 10.89 23.43 -12.89
CA LEU A 364 11.03 22.77 -14.20
C LEU A 364 10.87 23.76 -15.37
N THR A 365 11.54 24.91 -15.26
CA THR A 365 11.56 25.93 -16.31
C THR A 365 12.35 25.49 -17.54
N THR A 366 12.07 26.10 -18.70
CA THR A 366 12.77 25.81 -19.95
C THR A 366 14.27 26.06 -19.80
N GLY A 367 15.09 25.05 -20.13
CA GLY A 367 16.54 25.12 -20.00
C GLY A 367 17.10 24.92 -18.59
N SER A 368 16.27 24.62 -17.58
CA SER A 368 16.77 24.31 -16.23
C SER A 368 17.45 22.94 -16.18
N GLN A 369 18.44 22.79 -15.29
CA GLN A 369 19.12 21.51 -15.09
C GLN A 369 18.15 20.45 -14.53
N GLU A 370 17.22 20.85 -13.66
CA GLU A 370 16.20 19.96 -13.11
C GLU A 370 15.26 19.43 -14.19
N ALA A 371 14.86 20.26 -15.17
CA ALA A 371 14.08 19.80 -16.32
C ALA A 371 14.87 18.81 -17.17
N ALA A 372 16.14 19.09 -17.45
CA ALA A 372 17.02 18.19 -18.20
C ALA A 372 17.19 16.82 -17.50
N ASP A 373 17.35 16.81 -16.17
CA ASP A 373 17.47 15.58 -15.39
C ASP A 373 16.18 14.76 -15.39
N VAL A 374 15.02 15.43 -15.33
CA VAL A 374 13.70 14.78 -15.46
C VAL A 374 13.55 14.16 -16.85
N CYS A 375 13.86 14.90 -17.93
CA CYS A 375 13.80 14.41 -19.30
C CYS A 375 14.71 13.18 -19.49
N LYS A 376 15.94 13.22 -18.97
CA LYS A 376 16.88 12.09 -18.99
C LYS A 376 16.31 10.86 -18.30
N LYS A 377 15.68 11.01 -17.13
CA LYS A 377 15.02 9.90 -16.42
C LYS A 377 13.84 9.32 -17.20
N LEU A 378 13.02 10.18 -17.84
CA LEU A 378 11.87 9.77 -18.65
C LEU A 378 12.28 9.02 -19.92
N GLN A 379 13.43 9.37 -20.51
CA GLN A 379 13.95 8.71 -21.72
C GLN A 379 14.77 7.44 -21.41
N ASP A 380 15.06 7.14 -20.14
CA ASP A 380 15.79 5.93 -19.76
C ASP A 380 14.86 4.71 -19.67
N ARG A 381 14.93 3.86 -20.70
CA ARG A 381 14.14 2.62 -20.79
C ARG A 381 14.40 1.65 -19.64
N LYS A 382 15.63 1.58 -19.10
CA LYS A 382 15.94 0.69 -17.98
C LYS A 382 15.29 1.19 -16.70
N LEU A 383 15.36 2.51 -16.44
CA LEU A 383 14.70 3.12 -15.28
C LEU A 383 13.18 2.97 -15.35
N LEU A 384 12.55 3.21 -16.51
CA LEU A 384 11.12 2.99 -16.72
C LEU A 384 10.70 1.55 -16.43
N LYS A 385 11.44 0.57 -16.97
CA LYS A 385 11.16 -0.87 -16.75
C LYS A 385 11.35 -1.28 -15.29
N ASN A 386 12.44 -0.85 -14.65
CA ASN A 386 12.73 -1.18 -13.25
C ASN A 386 11.70 -0.57 -12.28
N ALA A 387 11.27 0.67 -12.54
CA ALA A 387 10.20 1.33 -11.79
C ALA A 387 8.80 0.83 -12.16
N ARG A 388 8.68 -0.09 -13.13
CA ARG A 388 7.42 -0.65 -13.64
C ARG A 388 6.44 0.43 -14.09
N ILE A 389 6.95 1.44 -14.79
CA ILE A 389 6.12 2.50 -15.36
C ILE A 389 5.31 1.92 -16.52
N HIS A 390 3.99 1.96 -16.39
CA HIS A 390 3.07 1.44 -17.40
C HIS A 390 2.76 2.52 -18.46
N PRO A 391 2.66 2.17 -19.76
CA PRO A 391 2.38 3.14 -20.84
C PRO A 391 1.11 3.95 -20.62
N PHE A 392 0.05 3.31 -20.13
CA PHE A 392 -1.18 4.02 -19.78
C PHE A 392 -0.96 5.12 -18.72
N ASN A 393 -0.11 4.88 -17.72
CA ASN A 393 0.18 5.89 -16.69
C ASN A 393 0.96 7.07 -17.28
N VAL A 394 1.88 6.80 -18.22
CA VAL A 394 2.59 7.85 -18.97
C VAL A 394 1.61 8.66 -19.83
N LEU A 395 0.69 7.98 -20.52
CA LEU A 395 -0.33 8.65 -21.34
C LEU A 395 -1.22 9.57 -20.51
N VAL A 396 -1.70 9.10 -19.35
CA VAL A 396 -2.48 9.93 -18.41
C VAL A 396 -1.65 11.12 -17.92
N ALA A 397 -0.38 10.91 -17.57
CA ALA A 397 0.51 11.98 -17.14
C ALA A 397 0.77 13.00 -18.25
N LEU A 398 1.00 12.56 -19.49
CA LEU A 398 1.17 13.42 -20.67
C LEU A 398 -0.06 14.30 -20.89
N LYS A 399 -1.26 13.71 -20.94
CA LYS A 399 -2.50 14.47 -21.14
C LYS A 399 -2.79 15.43 -19.99
N THR A 400 -2.50 15.03 -18.76
CA THR A 400 -2.68 15.89 -17.59
C THR A 400 -1.69 17.06 -17.60
N TYR A 401 -0.41 16.78 -17.87
CA TYR A 401 0.65 17.79 -17.89
C TYR A 401 0.44 18.81 -19.01
N ALA A 402 0.08 18.35 -20.22
CA ALA A 402 -0.22 19.21 -21.38
C ALA A 402 -1.38 20.18 -21.15
N ARG A 403 -2.32 19.83 -20.26
CA ARG A 403 -3.47 20.70 -19.97
C ARG A 403 -3.10 21.95 -19.16
N GLY A 404 -1.92 21.99 -18.53
CA GLY A 404 -1.46 23.15 -17.75
C GLY A 404 -2.25 23.43 -16.46
N ARG A 405 -3.09 22.49 -16.01
CA ARG A 405 -3.89 22.62 -14.79
C ARG A 405 -4.24 21.29 -14.16
N GLY A 406 -4.38 21.28 -12.83
CA GLY A 406 -4.84 20.12 -12.05
C GLY A 406 -6.24 19.66 -12.47
N ASN A 407 -6.57 18.38 -12.19
CA ASN A 407 -7.95 17.88 -12.36
C ASN A 407 -8.89 18.52 -11.34
N SER A 408 -8.38 18.69 -10.12
CA SER A 408 -9.09 19.27 -8.98
C SER A 408 -8.26 20.41 -8.41
N GLY A 409 -8.93 21.47 -7.94
CA GLY A 409 -8.29 22.64 -7.32
C GLY A 409 -7.81 23.72 -8.30
N SER A 410 -7.02 24.67 -7.78
CA SER A 410 -6.60 25.90 -8.47
C SER A 410 -5.20 25.82 -9.10
N LEU A 411 -4.50 24.68 -9.00
CA LEU A 411 -3.13 24.52 -9.47
C LEU A 411 -3.03 24.70 -11.00
N ARG A 412 -2.17 25.62 -11.43
CA ARG A 412 -1.88 25.91 -12.83
C ARG A 412 -0.37 25.96 -13.07
N TRP A 413 0.04 25.62 -14.28
CA TRP A 413 1.42 25.69 -14.74
C TRP A 413 1.46 25.89 -16.25
N ASN A 414 2.59 26.40 -16.74
CA ASN A 414 2.88 26.45 -18.17
C ASN A 414 3.65 25.17 -18.55
N PRO A 415 3.09 24.28 -19.39
CA PRO A 415 3.77 23.03 -19.75
C PRO A 415 5.14 23.29 -20.40
N ASN A 416 6.15 22.55 -19.96
CA ASN A 416 7.47 22.55 -20.57
C ASN A 416 7.49 21.59 -21.78
N GLU A 417 7.78 22.12 -22.97
CA GLU A 417 7.79 21.37 -24.24
C GLU A 417 8.80 20.20 -24.24
N GLU A 418 9.95 20.35 -23.58
CA GLU A 418 10.95 19.28 -23.48
C GLU A 418 10.41 18.09 -22.68
N ILE A 419 9.67 18.37 -21.60
CA ILE A 419 9.04 17.34 -20.77
C ILE A 419 7.89 16.68 -21.53
N LEU A 420 7.09 17.44 -22.29
CA LEU A 420 6.04 16.87 -23.14
C LEU A 420 6.60 15.88 -24.15
N LYS A 421 7.69 16.25 -24.83
CA LYS A 421 8.40 15.37 -25.76
C LYS A 421 8.97 14.14 -25.04
N ALA A 422 9.59 14.31 -23.88
CA ALA A 422 10.13 13.21 -23.11
C ALA A 422 9.04 12.23 -22.62
N LEU A 423 7.85 12.71 -22.27
CA LEU A 423 6.70 11.88 -21.93
C LEU A 423 6.16 11.11 -23.14
N ASP A 424 6.14 11.71 -24.33
CA ASP A 424 5.78 11.02 -25.57
C ASP A 424 6.76 9.88 -25.88
N ASP A 425 8.08 10.14 -25.79
CA ASP A 425 9.11 9.10 -25.94
C ASP A 425 8.96 7.99 -24.87
N ALA A 426 8.69 8.38 -23.62
CA ALA A 426 8.52 7.46 -22.50
C ALA A 426 7.32 6.53 -22.70
N PHE A 427 6.25 6.99 -23.36
CA PHE A 427 5.07 6.17 -23.66
C PHE A 427 5.49 4.94 -24.47
N TYR A 428 6.23 5.13 -25.57
CA TYR A 428 6.71 4.01 -26.38
C TYR A 428 7.75 3.16 -25.64
N CYS A 429 8.68 3.80 -24.93
CA CYS A 429 9.73 3.10 -24.18
C CYS A 429 9.20 2.19 -23.07
N SER A 430 8.03 2.52 -22.52
CA SER A 430 7.39 1.78 -21.42
C SER A 430 6.66 0.50 -21.87
N PHE A 431 6.42 0.30 -23.17
CA PHE A 431 6.01 -1.00 -23.68
C PHE A 431 7.15 -2.01 -23.59
N LYS A 432 6.79 -3.28 -23.35
CA LYS A 432 7.77 -4.34 -23.09
C LYS A 432 8.53 -4.76 -24.34
#